data_AF-A0A948CCU1-F1
#
_entry.id   AF-A0A948CCU1-F1
#
_cell.length_a   1.000
_cell.length_b   1.000
_cell.length_c   1.000
_cell.angle_alpha   90.00
_cell.angle_beta   90.00
_cell.angle_gamma   90.00
#
_symmetry.space_group_name_H-M   'P 1'
#
loop_
_entity.id
_entity.type
_entity.pdbx_description
1 polymer ?
#
loop_
_entity_poly.entity_id
_entity_poly.type
_entity_poly.pdbx_seq_one_letter_code
_entity_poly.pdbx_strand_id
1 'polypeptide(L)' 'MGRQRRGFTPEYKDEAVKLVINTGRPVAVVARE' A
#
# COMPACT_ATOMS: atom_id res chain seq x y z
N MET A 1 -5.80 20.47 -8.79
CA MET A 1 -5.54 19.19 -9.45
C MET A 1 -5.65 18.08 -8.42
N GLY A 2 -6.83 17.48 -8.27
CA GLY A 2 -7.03 16.34 -7.37
C GLY A 2 -6.21 15.18 -7.90
N ARG A 3 -5.16 14.79 -7.18
CA ARG A 3 -4.36 13.59 -7.47
C ARG A 3 -5.37 12.45 -7.58
N GLN A 4 -5.65 12.04 -8.82
CA GLN A 4 -6.58 10.95 -9.11
C GLN A 4 -6.21 9.85 -8.13
N ARG A 5 -7.14 9.48 -7.25
CA ARG A 5 -6.94 8.38 -6.30
C ARG A 5 -6.65 7.19 -7.18
N ARG A 6 -5.37 6.96 -7.48
CA ARG A 6 -4.87 5.94 -8.37
C ARG A 6 -5.37 4.68 -7.68
N GLY A 7 -6.44 4.11 -8.23
CA GLY A 7 -7.12 3.02 -7.57
C GLY A 7 -6.06 1.96 -7.35
N PHE A 8 -5.68 1.74 -6.10
CA PHE A 8 -4.74 0.69 -5.77
C PHE A 8 -5.38 -0.60 -6.30
N THR A 9 -4.74 -1.22 -7.28
CA THR A 9 -5.26 -2.46 -7.85
C THR A 9 -5.34 -3.52 -6.74
N PRO A 10 -6.20 -4.53 -6.87
CA PRO A 10 -6.24 -5.62 -5.91
C PRO A 10 -4.85 -6.21 -5.63
N GLU A 11 -4.02 -6.38 -6.68
CA GLU A 11 -2.66 -6.89 -6.56
C GLU A 11 -1.76 -5.96 -5.73
N TYR A 12 -1.88 -4.64 -5.90
CA TYR A 12 -1.14 -3.68 -5.08
C TYR A 12 -1.51 -3.78 -3.60
N LYS A 13 -2.79 -4.06 -3.30
CA LYS A 13 -3.24 -4.25 -1.91
C LYS A 13 -2.68 -5.54 -1.31
N ASP A 14 -2.64 -6.62 -2.08
CA ASP A 14 -2.08 -7.90 -1.66
C ASP A 14 -0.59 -7.79 -1.32
N GLU A 15 0.19 -7.15 -2.18
CA GLU A 15 1.62 -6.91 -1.94
C GLU A 15 1.85 -6.02 -0.71
N ALA A 16 1.04 -4.98 -0.53
CA ALA A 16 1.10 -4.13 0.66
C ALA A 16 0.81 -4.91 1.95
N VAL A 17 -0.16 -5.83 1.93
CA VAL A 17 -0.48 -6.68 3.09
C VAL A 17 0.71 -7.60 3.43
N LYS A 18 1.33 -8.23 2.43
CA LYS A 18 2.53 -9.07 2.64
C LYS A 18 3.67 -8.26 3.28
N LEU A 19 3.90 -7.05 2.81
CA LEU A 19 4.94 -6.18 3.34
C LEU A 19 4.66 -5.76 4.79
N VAL A 20 3.41 -5.44 5.13
CA VAL A 20 3.02 -5.12 6.51
C VAL A 20 3.24 -6.30 7.44
N ILE A 21 2.86 -7.51 7.02
CA ILE A 21 3.04 -8.73 7.81
C ILE A 21 4.52 -9.05 8.01
N ASN A 22 5.32 -9.00 6.95
CA ASN A 22 6.75 -9.36 7.00
C ASN A 22 7.59 -8.35 7.78
N THR A 23 7.24 -7.07 7.73
CA THR A 23 8.03 -5.99 8.35
C THR A 23 7.49 -5.53 9.70
N GLY A 24 6.23 -5.83 10.01
CA GLY A 24 5.50 -5.27 11.16
C GLY A 24 5.26 -3.76 11.04
N ARG A 25 5.61 -3.12 9.92
CA ARG A 25 5.49 -1.67 9.72
C ARG A 25 4.05 -1.33 9.33
N PRO A 26 3.52 -0.17 9.76
CA PRO A 26 2.16 0.22 9.46
C PRO A 26 1.95 0.47 7.95
N VAL A 27 0.76 0.15 7.45
CA VAL A 27 0.39 0.28 6.03
C VAL A 27 0.61 1.68 5.46
N ALA A 28 0.46 2.72 6.29
CA ALA A 28 0.70 4.10 5.89
C ALA A 28 2.17 4.41 5.57
N VAL A 29 3.09 3.62 6.12
CA VAL A 29 4.53 3.71 5.83
C VAL A 29 4.85 2.94 4.56
N VAL A 30 4.33 1.71 4.45
CA VAL A 30 4.51 0.86 3.25
C VAL A 30 3.91 1.52 2.00
N ALA A 31 2.75 2.17 2.11
CA ALA A 31 2.09 2.83 0.97
C ALA A 31 2.71 4.17 0.57
N ARG A 32 3.71 4.67 1.32
CA ARG A 32 4.45 5.90 1.00
C ARG A 32 5.76 5.62 0.26
N GLU A 33 6.31 4.42 0.42
CA GLU A 33 7.46 3.92 -0.37
C GLU A 33 6.97 3.42 -1.75
#